data_AF-A0A6G7WZQ4-F1
#
_entry.id   AF-A0A6G7WZQ4-F1
#
_cell.length_a   1.000
_cell.length_b   1.000
_cell.length_c   1.000
_cell.angle_alpha   90.00
_cell.angle_beta   90.00
_cell.angle_gamma   90.00
#
_symmetry.space_group_name_H-M   'P 1'
#
loop_
_entity.id
_entity.type
_entity.pdbx_description
1 polymer ?
#
loop_
_entity_poly.entity_id
_entity_poly.type
_entity_poly.pdbx_seq_one_letter_code
_entity_poly.pdbx_strand_id
1 'polypeptide(L)'
;MTSLLLLSNSLLKVMLNTQVPTISQEELFKVQLLQSLSRASNIMYEDNEISYNYNNDVFVIKQHKSRIIREPGYEILLEGVLSFTANTNFVRVCAKDGCFEIE
;
A
#
# COMPACT_ATOMS: atom_id res chain seq x y z
N MET A 1 37.97 9.08 27.63
CA MET A 1 36.98 7.98 27.78
C MET A 1 35.55 8.48 28.02
N THR A 2 35.36 9.60 28.73
CA THR A 2 34.04 10.19 29.05
C THR A 2 33.29 10.78 27.84
N SER A 3 33.98 11.39 26.88
CA SER A 3 33.34 12.00 25.70
C SER A 3 32.72 10.98 24.75
N LEU A 4 33.30 9.78 24.64
CA LEU A 4 32.76 8.69 23.80
C LEU A 4 31.46 8.13 24.40
N LEU A 5 31.41 8.00 25.72
CA LEU A 5 30.23 7.58 26.48
C LEU A 5 29.09 8.61 26.38
N LEU A 6 29.41 9.90 26.39
CA LEU A 6 28.42 10.97 26.20
C LEU A 6 27.86 10.97 24.77
N LEU A 7 28.72 10.75 23.77
CA LEU A 7 28.29 10.64 22.38
C LEU A 7 27.39 9.42 22.15
N SER A 8 27.77 8.26 22.68
CA SER A 8 26.97 7.03 22.56
C SER A 8 25.61 7.17 23.24
N ASN A 9 25.56 7.81 24.42
CA ASN A 9 24.31 8.02 25.15
C ASN A 9 23.39 9.00 24.42
N SER A 10 23.96 10.02 23.78
CA SER A 10 23.20 11.00 22.98
C SER A 10 22.63 10.37 21.71
N LEU A 11 23.41 9.54 21.00
CA LEU A 11 22.96 8.77 19.84
C LEU A 11 21.83 7.80 20.21
N LEU A 12 21.98 7.06 21.31
CA LEU A 12 20.96 6.13 21.79
C LEU A 12 19.65 6.86 22.11
N LYS A 13 19.74 8.04 22.72
CA LYS A 13 18.58 8.88 23.06
C LYS A 13 17.88 9.42 21.81
N VAL A 14 18.64 9.77 20.78
CA VAL A 14 18.08 10.14 19.47
C VAL A 14 17.38 8.93 18.84
N MET A 15 17.99 7.75 18.83
CA MET A 15 17.37 6.52 18.28
C MET A 15 16.09 6.11 19.01
N LEU A 16 16.04 6.28 20.33
CA LEU A 16 14.85 6.02 21.16
C LEU A 16 13.74 7.06 20.94
N ASN A 17 14.11 8.30 20.62
CA ASN A 17 13.16 9.39 20.42
C ASN A 17 12.74 9.57 18.96
N THR A 18 13.51 9.04 18.00
CA THR A 18 13.06 8.89 16.62
C THR A 18 12.09 7.73 16.55
N GLN A 19 10.81 8.03 16.79
CA GLN A 19 9.75 7.15 16.34
C GLN A 19 9.86 7.09 14.82
N VAL A 20 10.36 5.98 14.28
CA VAL A 20 10.21 5.68 12.86
C VAL A 20 8.70 5.67 12.61
N PRO A 21 8.17 6.52 11.70
CA PRO A 21 6.75 6.51 11.43
C PRO A 21 6.36 5.12 10.93
N THR A 22 5.58 4.41 11.76
CA THR A 22 5.01 3.12 11.41
C THR A 22 3.77 3.37 10.60
N ILE A 23 3.92 3.41 9.27
CA ILE A 23 2.78 3.39 8.35
C ILE A 23 2.20 1.98 8.32
N SER A 24 0.88 1.85 8.49
CA SER A 24 0.22 0.55 8.38
C SER A 24 0.22 0.05 6.93
N GLN A 25 0.12 -1.26 6.70
CA GLN A 25 0.02 -1.78 5.33
C GLN A 25 -1.22 -1.24 4.60
N GLU A 26 -2.32 -1.02 5.33
CA GLU A 26 -3.56 -0.47 4.80
C GLU A 26 -3.37 0.98 4.33
N GLU A 27 -2.69 1.81 5.12
CA GLU A 27 -2.36 3.18 4.77
C GLU A 27 -1.42 3.24 3.56
N LEU A 28 -0.39 2.39 3.53
CA LEU A 28 0.53 2.31 2.40
C LEU A 28 -0.21 1.90 1.12
N PHE A 29 -1.05 0.87 1.21
CA PHE A 29 -1.88 0.41 0.10
C PHE A 29 -2.78 1.54 -0.43
N LYS A 30 -3.46 2.27 0.47
CA LYS A 30 -4.31 3.41 0.10
C LYS A 30 -3.53 4.47 -0.65
N VAL A 31 -2.34 4.84 -0.17
CA VAL A 31 -1.49 5.83 -0.83
C VAL A 31 -1.03 5.34 -2.21
N GLN A 32 -0.56 4.10 -2.31
CA GLN A 32 -0.10 3.51 -3.58
C GLN A 32 -1.22 3.43 -4.62
N LEU A 33 -2.43 3.05 -4.18
CA LEU A 33 -3.61 2.98 -5.05
C LEU A 33 -3.97 4.37 -5.58
N LEU A 34 -4.11 5.36 -4.69
CA LEU A 34 -4.45 6.74 -5.08
C LEU A 34 -3.39 7.34 -6.00
N GLN A 35 -2.10 7.10 -5.75
CA GLN A 35 -1.03 7.55 -6.64
C GLN A 35 -1.09 6.89 -8.02
N SER A 36 -1.47 5.61 -8.08
CA SER A 36 -1.60 4.89 -9.35
C SER A 36 -2.78 5.43 -10.16
N LEU A 37 -3.94 5.55 -9.53
CA LEU A 37 -5.18 5.96 -10.20
C LEU A 37 -5.21 7.45 -10.55
N SER A 38 -4.62 8.33 -9.73
CA SER A 38 -4.56 9.78 -10.03
C SER A 38 -3.77 10.13 -11.29
N ARG A 39 -2.91 9.22 -11.75
CA ARG A 39 -2.07 9.39 -12.97
C ARG A 39 -2.54 8.51 -14.12
N ALA A 40 -3.57 7.72 -13.89
CA ALA A 40 -4.07 6.76 -14.84
C ALA A 40 -5.07 7.38 -15.82
N SER A 41 -5.22 6.72 -16.97
CA SER A 41 -6.28 6.98 -17.94
C SER A 41 -7.01 5.67 -18.24
N ASN A 42 -8.23 5.75 -18.80
CA ASN A 42 -9.05 4.59 -19.16
C ASN A 42 -9.20 3.57 -18.02
N ILE A 43 -9.54 4.06 -16.82
CA ILE A 43 -9.71 3.20 -15.65
C ILE A 43 -10.99 2.38 -15.83
N MET A 44 -10.85 1.06 -15.76
CA MET A 44 -11.93 0.09 -15.78
C MET A 44 -11.94 -0.64 -14.46
N TYR A 45 -13.14 -0.80 -13.91
CA TYR A 45 -13.37 -1.54 -12.68
C TYR A 45 -14.19 -2.78 -13.02
N GLU A 46 -13.67 -3.94 -12.67
CA GLU A 46 -14.41 -5.20 -12.63
C GLU A 46 -14.34 -5.71 -11.20
N ASP A 47 -15.36 -6.43 -10.72
CA ASP A 47 -15.59 -6.66 -9.29
C ASP A 47 -14.32 -6.91 -8.45
N ASN A 48 -13.37 -7.73 -8.93
CA ASN A 48 -12.13 -8.08 -8.25
C ASN A 48 -10.84 -7.57 -8.93
N GLU A 49 -10.94 -6.60 -9.85
CA GLU A 49 -9.80 -6.01 -10.53
C GLU A 49 -10.00 -4.54 -10.96
N ILE A 50 -8.90 -3.82 -11.08
CA ILE A 50 -8.85 -2.46 -11.61
C ILE A 50 -7.82 -2.44 -12.72
N SER A 51 -8.28 -2.25 -13.95
CA SER A 51 -7.44 -2.15 -15.14
C SER A 51 -7.30 -0.70 -15.55
N TYR A 52 -6.09 -0.24 -15.87
CA TYR A 52 -5.85 1.17 -16.21
C TYR A 52 -4.62 1.36 -17.09
N ASN A 53 -4.58 2.50 -17.80
CA ASN A 53 -3.45 2.85 -18.67
C ASN A 53 -2.56 3.90 -18.02
N TYR A 54 -1.25 3.69 -18.09
CA TYR A 54 -0.24 4.67 -17.69
C TYR A 54 0.98 4.56 -18.60
N ASN A 55 1.45 5.69 -19.16
CA ASN A 55 2.59 5.73 -20.09
C ASN A 55 2.51 4.76 -21.30
N ASN A 56 1.31 4.56 -21.86
CA ASN A 56 1.00 3.61 -22.94
C ASN A 56 1.06 2.12 -22.56
N ASP A 57 1.32 1.81 -21.30
CA ASP A 57 1.24 0.44 -20.78
C ASP A 57 -0.09 0.23 -20.05
N VAL A 58 -0.57 -1.02 -20.09
CA VAL A 58 -1.76 -1.46 -19.35
C VAL A 58 -1.31 -2.07 -18.04
N PHE A 59 -1.91 -1.62 -16.95
CA PHE A 59 -1.71 -2.13 -15.61
C PHE A 59 -3.01 -2.73 -15.07
N VAL A 60 -2.88 -3.76 -14.24
CA VAL A 60 -4.00 -4.43 -13.59
C VAL A 60 -3.70 -4.60 -12.11
N ILE A 61 -4.55 -4.04 -11.26
CA ILE A 61 -4.56 -4.30 -9.82
C ILE A 61 -5.63 -5.33 -9.55
N LYS A 62 -5.27 -6.51 -9.04
CA LYS A 62 -6.24 -7.59 -8.82
C LYS A 62 -5.92 -8.42 -7.59
N GLN A 63 -6.91 -9.14 -7.09
CA GLN A 63 -6.66 -10.15 -6.08
C GLN A 63 -5.99 -11.39 -6.69
N HIS A 64 -4.86 -11.80 -6.13
CA HIS A 64 -4.20 -13.05 -6.43
C HIS A 64 -3.94 -13.83 -5.14
N LYS A 65 -4.70 -14.92 -4.94
CA LYS A 65 -4.71 -15.69 -3.68
C LYS A 65 -5.07 -14.77 -2.50
N SER A 66 -4.21 -14.71 -1.48
CA SER A 66 -4.40 -13.89 -0.28
C SER A 66 -3.71 -12.52 -0.36
N ARG A 67 -3.55 -11.98 -1.57
CA ARG A 67 -2.80 -10.74 -1.84
C ARG A 67 -3.52 -9.89 -2.87
N ILE A 68 -3.34 -8.58 -2.80
CA ILE A 68 -3.60 -7.68 -3.92
C ILE A 68 -2.26 -7.43 -4.61
N ILE A 69 -2.23 -7.63 -5.92
CA ILE A 69 -1.05 -7.45 -6.74
C ILE A 69 -1.29 -6.44 -7.85
N ARG A 70 -0.21 -5.86 -8.37
CA ARG A 70 -0.18 -5.09 -9.61
C ARG A 70 0.62 -5.82 -10.69
N GLU A 71 0.02 -5.93 -11.86
CA GLU A 71 0.64 -6.42 -13.09
C GLU A 71 0.74 -5.29 -14.12
N PRO A 72 1.71 -5.33 -15.05
CA PRO A 72 2.82 -6.30 -15.15
C PRO A 72 3.85 -6.15 -14.01
N GLY A 73 4.65 -7.20 -13.76
CA GLY A 73 5.75 -7.19 -12.78
C GLY A 73 5.48 -7.90 -11.44
N TYR A 74 4.23 -8.30 -11.17
CA TYR A 74 3.82 -9.03 -9.96
C TYR A 74 4.23 -8.31 -8.65
N GLU A 75 3.91 -7.03 -8.56
CA GLU A 75 4.16 -6.25 -7.35
C GLU A 75 3.08 -6.53 -6.30
N ILE A 76 3.46 -6.85 -5.07
CA ILE A 76 2.53 -7.07 -3.97
C ILE A 76 2.19 -5.71 -3.34
N LEU A 77 0.92 -5.31 -3.41
CA LEU A 77 0.44 -4.07 -2.82
C LEU A 77 -0.12 -4.27 -1.40
N LEU A 78 -0.68 -5.45 -1.12
CA LEU A 78 -1.21 -5.80 0.19
C LEU A 78 -1.22 -7.32 0.39
N GLU A 79 -0.89 -7.78 1.60
CA GLU A 79 -0.96 -9.20 1.99
C GLU A 79 -2.09 -9.46 2.99
N GLY A 80 -2.43 -10.74 3.18
CA GLY A 80 -3.45 -11.15 4.16
C GLY A 80 -4.88 -10.85 3.73
N VAL A 81 -5.10 -10.59 2.43
CA VAL A 81 -6.41 -10.22 1.87
C VAL A 81 -7.29 -11.46 1.73
N LEU A 82 -8.53 -11.36 2.21
CA LEU A 82 -9.57 -12.37 2.04
C LEU A 82 -10.45 -12.04 0.83
N SER A 83 -10.82 -10.77 0.67
CA SER A 83 -11.60 -10.29 -0.46
C SER A 83 -11.19 -8.89 -0.88
N PHE A 84 -11.27 -8.63 -2.19
CA PHE A 84 -11.06 -7.34 -2.82
C PHE A 84 -12.24 -7.07 -3.75
N THR A 85 -12.89 -5.93 -3.56
CA THR A 85 -14.00 -5.47 -4.39
C THR A 85 -13.73 -4.05 -4.88
N ALA A 86 -13.85 -3.81 -6.18
CA ALA A 86 -13.60 -2.50 -6.77
C ALA A 86 -14.71 -2.12 -7.75
N ASN A 87 -15.21 -0.89 -7.63
CA ASN A 87 -16.11 -0.28 -8.59
C ASN A 87 -15.80 1.23 -8.72
N THR A 88 -16.60 1.93 -9.52
CA THR A 88 -16.40 3.36 -9.78
C THR A 88 -16.53 4.26 -8.56
N ASN A 89 -17.15 3.79 -7.48
CA ASN A 89 -17.45 4.58 -6.30
C ASN A 89 -16.55 4.22 -5.11
N PHE A 90 -16.10 2.98 -5.02
CA PHE A 90 -15.27 2.53 -3.91
C PHE A 90 -14.37 1.36 -4.25
N VAL A 91 -13.31 1.22 -3.45
CA VAL A 91 -12.48 0.03 -3.34
C VAL A 91 -12.56 -0.49 -1.90
N ARG A 92 -13.07 -1.70 -1.72
CA ARG A 92 -13.21 -2.36 -0.43
C ARG A 92 -12.27 -3.55 -0.34
N VAL A 93 -11.54 -3.64 0.77
CA VAL A 93 -10.66 -4.76 1.08
C VAL A 93 -11.02 -5.34 2.43
N CYS A 94 -11.11 -6.66 2.52
CA CYS A 94 -11.28 -7.36 3.80
C CYS A 94 -10.06 -8.25 4.06
N ALA A 95 -9.53 -8.14 5.28
CA ALA A 95 -8.49 -8.99 5.84
C ALA A 95 -9.03 -9.71 7.10
N LYS A 96 -8.18 -10.47 7.79
CA LYS A 96 -8.59 -11.17 9.02
C LYS A 96 -9.04 -10.24 10.14
N ASP A 97 -8.44 -9.06 10.21
CA ASP A 97 -8.60 -8.13 11.32
C ASP A 97 -9.70 -7.07 11.09
N GLY A 98 -10.28 -7.03 9.88
CA GLY A 98 -11.34 -6.11 9.52
C GLY A 98 -11.44 -5.85 8.01
N CYS A 99 -12.36 -4.95 7.64
CA CYS A 99 -12.47 -4.43 6.29
C CYS A 99 -12.28 -2.92 6.29
N PHE A 100 -11.67 -2.39 5.24
CA PHE A 100 -11.56 -0.95 5.01
C PHE A 100 -12.01 -0.60 3.59
N GLU A 101 -12.38 0.67 3.42
CA GLU A 101 -12.90 1.21 2.17
C GLU A 101 -12.16 2.48 1.77
N ILE A 102 -11.93 2.64 0.47
CA ILE A 102 -11.32 3.80 -0.17
C ILE A 102 -12.35 4.36 -1.15
N GLU A 103 -12.76 5.60 -0.91
CA GLU A 103 -13.61 6.41 -1.79
C GLU A 103 -12.77 7.17 -2.83
#